data_AF-A0A8J6RXS8-F1
#
_entry.id   AF-A0A8J6RXS8-F1
#
_cell.length_a   1.000
_cell.length_b   1.000
_cell.length_c   1.000
_cell.angle_alpha   90.00
_cell.angle_beta   90.00
_cell.angle_gamma   90.00
#
_symmetry.space_group_name_H-M   'P 1'
#
loop_
_entity.id
_entity.type
_entity.pdbx_description
1 polymer ?
#
loop_
_entity_poly.entity_id
_entity_poly.type
_entity_poly.pdbx_seq_one_letter_code
_entity_poly.pdbx_strand_id
1 'polypeptide(L)'
;MHTVVQYALWVKQHLQKEEERENQAARDFDEIPEVWKVLERHLDPEQDPSLVIRSVYGKCLTDLMNLDSDWITKNLGRIFPKNQALQELRAAAWEGYVTSYPADTHVFTILREEYSQAIERLGMPTHETQYLSEFDQLLPKHLIQLYWNGELELGAPDLLLESFFEKAPELYRECFMRNFGWLLSHNQSEVTPELLERLQRLWEWRIGMIYSSSASAIPTSELKTFGLWFTSGKFENKWASAQLMEVLKLSKDVNDDRNVLCYLEKIAFSIPREAIKCLGLIADGSRAKWLIYGEQESSRAILSTSLQSGDEETRKAAIELINRLLARNYADFRNLLPNGVA
;
A
#
# COMPACT_ATOMS: atom_id res chain seq x y z
N MET A 1 -24.66 23.64 -0.43
CA MET A 1 -23.80 23.01 0.59
C MET A 1 -22.32 23.21 0.32
N HIS A 2 -21.76 22.73 -0.79
CA HIS A 2 -20.32 22.93 -1.08
C HIS A 2 -19.87 24.40 -1.03
N THR A 3 -20.61 25.30 -1.68
CA THR A 3 -20.34 26.74 -1.67
C THR A 3 -20.43 27.36 -0.26
N VAL A 4 -21.25 26.79 0.63
CA VAL A 4 -21.40 27.27 2.01
C VAL A 4 -20.14 26.94 2.81
N VAL A 5 -19.58 25.73 2.64
CA VAL A 5 -18.30 25.36 3.26
C VAL A 5 -17.16 26.19 2.69
N GLN A 6 -17.11 26.41 1.38
CA GLN A 6 -16.09 27.26 0.76
C GLN A 6 -16.14 28.71 1.26
N TYR A 7 -17.35 29.26 1.44
CA TYR A 7 -17.54 30.56 2.05
C TYR A 7 -17.02 30.60 3.48
N ALA A 8 -17.35 29.61 4.31
CA ALA A 8 -16.87 29.51 5.68
C ALA A 8 -15.33 29.45 5.77
N LEU A 9 -14.69 28.63 4.93
CA LEU A 9 -13.23 28.56 4.83
C LEU A 9 -12.62 29.90 4.40
N TRP A 10 -13.26 30.59 3.44
CA TRP A 10 -12.84 31.91 2.99
C TRP A 10 -12.92 32.94 4.11
N VAL A 11 -14.03 33.00 4.86
CA VAL A 11 -14.18 33.88 6.03
C VAL A 11 -13.09 33.60 7.04
N LYS A 12 -12.87 32.33 7.41
CA LYS A 12 -11.79 31.93 8.30
C LYS A 12 -10.43 32.41 7.79
N GLN A 13 -10.06 32.15 6.55
CA GLN A 13 -8.78 32.60 6.01
C GLN A 13 -8.60 34.12 6.03
N HIS A 14 -9.67 34.88 5.77
CA HIS A 14 -9.61 36.35 5.74
C HIS A 14 -9.51 36.97 7.13
N LEU A 15 -10.27 36.47 8.11
CA LEU A 15 -10.12 36.87 9.51
C LEU A 15 -8.71 36.52 10.03
N GLN A 16 -8.06 35.47 9.51
CA GLN A 16 -6.71 35.02 9.93
C GLN A 16 -5.63 36.02 9.53
N LYS A 17 -5.79 36.62 8.36
CA LYS A 17 -4.88 37.65 7.86
C LYS A 17 -5.02 38.98 8.59
N GLU A 18 -6.18 39.25 9.20
CA GLU A 18 -6.40 40.46 10.00
C GLU A 18 -5.89 40.31 11.45
N GLU A 19 -5.96 39.10 12.02
CA GLU A 19 -5.56 38.78 13.41
C GLU A 19 -4.08 38.39 13.60
N GLU A 20 -3.26 38.24 12.56
CA GLU A 20 -1.78 38.19 12.74
C GLU A 20 -1.21 39.47 13.41
N ARG A 21 -2.07 40.46 13.72
CA ARG A 21 -1.76 41.66 14.52
C ARG A 21 -2.15 41.58 16.00
N GLU A 22 -3.07 40.73 16.45
CA GLU A 22 -3.46 40.62 17.87
C GLU A 22 -3.86 39.17 18.23
N ASN A 23 -3.36 38.69 19.38
CA ASN A 23 -3.35 37.30 19.88
C ASN A 23 -4.54 36.38 19.52
N GLN A 24 -4.18 35.13 19.19
CA GLN A 24 -5.02 33.98 18.82
C GLN A 24 -6.05 33.60 19.91
N ALA A 25 -7.34 33.53 19.51
CA ALA A 25 -8.37 32.75 20.20
C ALA A 25 -9.31 32.07 19.17
N ALA A 26 -9.98 31.00 19.60
CA ALA A 26 -10.60 29.96 18.77
C ALA A 26 -11.61 30.45 17.73
N ARG A 27 -11.61 29.79 16.57
CA ARG A 27 -12.49 30.07 15.43
C ARG A 27 -13.40 28.90 15.19
N ASP A 28 -14.61 29.04 15.71
CA ASP A 28 -15.67 28.05 15.69
C ASP A 28 -16.88 28.60 14.92
N PHE A 29 -17.94 27.80 14.79
CA PHE A 29 -19.14 28.21 14.07
C PHE A 29 -19.90 29.41 14.67
N ASP A 30 -19.54 29.85 15.89
CA ASP A 30 -20.13 31.00 16.58
C ASP A 30 -19.93 32.34 15.83
N GLU A 31 -18.86 32.47 15.04
CA GLU A 31 -18.56 33.69 14.27
C GLU A 31 -19.28 33.74 12.90
N ILE A 32 -19.76 32.59 12.42
CA ILE A 32 -20.45 32.43 11.14
C ILE A 32 -21.79 31.69 11.35
N PRO A 33 -22.71 32.24 12.17
CA PRO A 33 -23.92 31.55 12.59
C PRO A 33 -24.88 31.25 11.42
N GLU A 34 -24.80 31.98 10.31
CA GLU A 34 -25.54 31.69 9.08
C GLU A 34 -25.08 30.39 8.42
N VAL A 35 -23.78 30.09 8.44
CA VAL A 35 -23.23 28.82 7.94
C VAL A 35 -23.72 27.68 8.83
N TRP A 36 -23.56 27.84 10.15
CA TRP A 36 -23.99 26.84 11.13
C TRP A 36 -25.48 26.49 10.98
N LYS A 37 -26.36 27.49 10.86
CA LYS A 37 -27.80 27.27 10.68
C LYS A 37 -28.13 26.45 9.43
N VAL A 38 -27.41 26.70 8.33
CA VAL A 38 -27.57 25.95 7.09
C VAL A 38 -27.09 24.51 7.27
N LEU A 39 -25.92 24.32 7.90
CA LEU A 39 -25.40 22.98 8.20
C LEU A 39 -26.37 22.20 9.11
N GLU A 40 -26.76 22.76 10.25
CA GLU A 40 -27.69 22.10 11.19
C GLU A 40 -29.00 21.67 10.54
N ARG A 41 -29.60 22.56 9.74
CA ARG A 41 -30.84 22.26 9.03
C ARG A 41 -30.68 21.09 8.05
N HIS A 42 -29.60 21.07 7.28
CA HIS A 42 -29.36 20.03 6.28
C HIS A 42 -28.80 18.73 6.88
N LEU A 43 -28.38 18.75 8.15
CA LEU A 43 -27.89 17.57 8.84
C LEU A 43 -29.03 16.73 9.44
N ASP A 44 -30.18 17.35 9.74
CA ASP A 44 -31.38 16.69 10.23
C ASP A 44 -32.08 15.87 9.11
N PRO A 45 -32.13 14.53 9.21
CA PRO A 45 -32.78 13.68 8.21
C PRO A 45 -34.28 13.96 8.04
N GLU A 46 -34.96 14.49 9.07
CA GLU A 46 -36.40 14.83 8.98
C GLU A 46 -36.63 16.11 8.16
N GLN A 47 -35.64 17.00 8.10
CA GLN A 47 -35.68 18.24 7.33
C GLN A 47 -35.07 18.07 5.94
N ASP A 48 -33.99 17.30 5.82
CA ASP A 48 -33.33 17.01 4.56
C ASP A 48 -32.82 15.55 4.50
N PRO A 49 -33.59 14.64 3.89
CA PRO A 49 -33.19 13.25 3.69
C PRO A 49 -32.27 13.05 2.46
N SER A 50 -31.77 14.11 1.82
CA SER A 50 -30.99 14.01 0.58
C SER A 50 -29.64 13.31 0.77
N LEU A 51 -29.46 12.20 0.05
CA LEU A 51 -28.18 11.49 -0.02
C LEU A 51 -27.07 12.35 -0.64
N VAL A 52 -27.41 13.21 -1.61
CA VAL A 52 -26.45 14.12 -2.24
C VAL A 52 -25.93 15.16 -1.25
N ILE A 53 -26.80 15.68 -0.40
CA ILE A 53 -26.40 16.63 0.64
C ILE A 53 -25.55 15.92 1.69
N ARG A 54 -25.91 14.68 2.03
CA ARG A 54 -25.16 13.84 2.96
C ARG A 54 -23.75 13.52 2.45
N SER A 55 -23.57 13.24 1.16
CA SER A 55 -22.23 13.02 0.60
C SER A 55 -21.36 14.27 0.61
N VAL A 56 -21.96 15.46 0.53
CA VAL A 56 -21.20 16.73 0.71
C VAL A 56 -20.62 16.84 2.12
N TYR A 57 -21.33 16.39 3.17
CA TYR A 57 -20.76 16.35 4.53
C TYR A 57 -19.53 15.47 4.62
N GLY A 58 -19.57 14.28 4.02
CA GLY A 58 -18.42 13.39 3.96
C GLY A 58 -17.26 14.01 3.18
N LYS A 59 -17.56 14.58 2.01
CA LYS A 59 -16.57 15.21 1.14
C LYS A 59 -15.87 16.40 1.77
N CYS A 60 -16.61 17.22 2.48
CA CYS A 60 -16.08 18.40 3.17
C CYS A 60 -15.67 18.11 4.61
N LEU A 61 -15.57 16.85 5.04
CA LEU A 61 -15.39 16.52 6.45
C LEU A 61 -14.10 17.10 7.04
N THR A 62 -12.98 17.01 6.30
CA THR A 62 -11.71 17.63 6.69
C THR A 62 -11.83 19.14 6.84
N ASP A 63 -12.49 19.80 5.88
CA ASP A 63 -12.71 21.24 5.91
C ASP A 63 -13.58 21.65 7.10
N LEU A 64 -14.63 20.88 7.38
CA LEU A 64 -15.52 21.12 8.50
C LEU A 64 -14.83 20.87 9.85
N MET A 65 -13.96 19.87 9.95
CA MET A 65 -13.13 19.65 11.15
C MET A 65 -12.15 20.80 11.37
N ASN A 66 -11.58 21.35 10.29
CA ASN A 66 -10.75 22.54 10.38
C ASN A 66 -11.59 23.73 10.86
N LEU A 67 -12.82 23.89 10.37
CA LEU A 67 -13.70 24.99 10.77
C LEU A 67 -14.14 24.90 12.23
N ASP A 68 -14.60 23.74 12.70
CA ASP A 68 -15.07 23.53 14.08
C ASP A 68 -15.02 22.02 14.42
N SER A 69 -13.93 21.61 15.08
CA SER A 69 -13.71 20.20 15.43
C SER A 69 -14.68 19.69 16.49
N ASP A 70 -15.10 20.56 17.41
CA ASP A 70 -15.97 20.21 18.53
C ASP A 70 -17.39 19.92 18.03
N TRP A 71 -17.89 20.76 17.12
CA TRP A 71 -19.19 20.56 16.49
C TRP A 71 -19.20 19.26 15.67
N ILE A 72 -18.16 18.99 14.89
CA ILE A 72 -18.08 17.74 14.11
C ILE A 72 -18.05 16.52 15.03
N THR A 73 -17.24 16.54 16.09
CA THR A 73 -17.15 15.42 17.03
C THR A 73 -18.49 15.14 17.70
N LYS A 74 -19.22 16.19 18.13
CA LYS A 74 -20.57 16.07 18.72
C LYS A 74 -21.62 15.56 17.72
N ASN A 75 -21.48 15.91 16.45
CA ASN A 75 -22.45 15.59 15.40
C ASN A 75 -22.06 14.38 14.54
N LEU A 76 -20.98 13.69 14.85
CA LEU A 76 -20.49 12.57 14.05
C LEU A 76 -21.54 11.47 13.90
N GLY A 77 -22.26 11.15 14.98
CA GLY A 77 -23.36 10.18 14.96
C GLY A 77 -24.59 10.63 14.17
N ARG A 78 -24.70 11.92 13.81
CA ARG A 78 -25.71 12.42 12.87
C ARG A 78 -25.20 12.35 11.44
N ILE A 79 -23.92 12.63 11.19
CA ILE A 79 -23.29 12.51 9.86
C ILE A 79 -23.24 11.03 9.43
N PHE A 80 -22.81 10.16 10.35
CA PHE A 80 -22.73 8.70 10.19
C PHE A 80 -23.72 8.01 11.15
N PRO A 81 -25.02 8.00 10.81
CA PRO A 81 -26.04 7.44 11.69
C PRO A 81 -25.88 5.92 11.85
N LYS A 82 -25.93 5.44 13.10
CA LYS A 82 -25.87 4.00 13.42
C LYS A 82 -27.20 3.27 13.20
N ASN A 83 -28.30 4.01 13.02
CA ASN A 83 -29.62 3.43 12.78
C ASN A 83 -29.66 2.78 11.39
N GLN A 84 -30.06 1.51 11.33
CA GLN A 84 -30.20 0.75 10.07
C GLN A 84 -31.15 1.44 9.07
N ALA A 85 -32.19 2.13 9.54
CA ALA A 85 -33.10 2.88 8.68
C ALA A 85 -32.43 4.05 7.92
N LEU A 86 -31.29 4.53 8.41
CA LEU A 86 -30.53 5.64 7.82
C LEU A 86 -29.20 5.16 7.18
N GLN A 87 -29.08 3.86 6.90
CA GLN A 87 -27.85 3.27 6.37
C GLN A 87 -27.43 3.91 5.03
N GLU A 88 -28.37 4.29 4.17
CA GLU A 88 -28.06 4.96 2.89
C GLU A 88 -27.44 6.34 3.09
N LEU A 89 -27.86 7.09 4.12
CA LEU A 89 -27.24 8.38 4.47
C LEU A 89 -25.81 8.17 4.95
N ARG A 90 -25.59 7.17 5.81
CA ARG A 90 -24.24 6.82 6.26
C ARG A 90 -23.34 6.41 5.10
N ALA A 91 -23.85 5.58 4.18
CA ALA A 91 -23.12 5.18 2.99
C ALA A 91 -22.77 6.39 2.12
N ALA A 92 -23.71 7.29 1.86
CA ALA A 92 -23.46 8.50 1.08
C ALA A 92 -22.40 9.40 1.70
N ALA A 93 -22.42 9.59 3.04
CA ALA A 93 -21.37 10.31 3.75
C ALA A 93 -20.00 9.62 3.60
N TRP A 94 -19.95 8.30 3.78
CA TRP A 94 -18.72 7.53 3.63
C TRP A 94 -18.14 7.62 2.22
N GLU A 95 -18.98 7.49 1.18
CA GLU A 95 -18.58 7.62 -0.22
C GLU A 95 -18.05 9.02 -0.52
N GLY A 96 -18.71 10.07 -0.02
CA GLY A 96 -18.23 11.44 -0.12
C GLY A 96 -16.86 11.62 0.52
N TYR A 97 -16.62 11.02 1.68
CA TYR A 97 -15.33 11.09 2.37
C TYR A 97 -14.23 10.32 1.64
N VAL A 98 -14.44 9.05 1.28
CA VAL A 98 -13.42 8.21 0.66
C VAL A 98 -13.06 8.66 -0.77
N THR A 99 -13.96 9.38 -1.44
CA THR A 99 -13.66 10.04 -2.72
C THR A 99 -12.83 11.32 -2.55
N SER A 100 -12.85 11.90 -1.36
CA SER A 100 -12.13 13.11 -1.02
C SER A 100 -10.75 12.74 -0.49
N TYR A 101 -9.88 12.36 -1.43
CA TYR A 101 -8.47 12.10 -1.19
C TYR A 101 -7.68 13.42 -1.11
N PRO A 102 -6.65 13.55 -0.25
CA PRO A 102 -6.02 12.52 0.60
C PRO A 102 -6.69 12.26 1.95
N ALA A 103 -6.40 11.10 2.54
CA ALA A 103 -6.81 10.77 3.91
C ALA A 103 -6.14 11.71 4.92
N ASP A 104 -6.94 12.31 5.80
CA ASP A 104 -6.48 13.22 6.84
C ASP A 104 -6.31 12.47 8.18
N THR A 105 -5.21 12.72 8.89
CA THR A 105 -4.88 12.10 10.18
C THR A 105 -5.92 12.39 11.27
N HIS A 106 -6.38 13.64 11.38
CA HIS A 106 -7.32 14.04 12.42
C HIS A 106 -8.69 13.42 12.15
N VAL A 107 -9.12 13.44 10.89
CA VAL A 107 -10.38 12.81 10.47
C VAL A 107 -10.32 11.29 10.65
N PHE A 108 -9.19 10.65 10.34
CA PHE A 108 -9.00 9.21 10.54
C PHE A 108 -9.26 8.79 11.99
N THR A 109 -8.75 9.57 12.95
CA THR A 109 -8.90 9.27 14.38
C THR A 109 -10.36 9.12 14.80
N ILE A 110 -11.24 10.00 14.33
CA ILE A 110 -12.66 9.95 14.66
C ILE A 110 -13.45 8.96 13.79
N LEU A 111 -12.92 8.59 12.62
CA LEU A 111 -13.57 7.67 11.67
C LEU A 111 -13.11 6.21 11.76
N ARG A 112 -12.30 5.81 12.76
CA ARG A 112 -11.81 4.43 12.89
C ARG A 112 -12.93 3.38 12.80
N GLU A 113 -14.10 3.65 13.40
CA GLU A 113 -15.28 2.78 13.30
C GLU A 113 -15.81 2.66 11.85
N GLU A 114 -15.82 3.75 11.08
CA GLU A 114 -16.25 3.73 9.67
C GLU A 114 -15.27 2.93 8.80
N TYR A 115 -13.96 3.07 9.02
CA TYR A 115 -12.93 2.27 8.36
C TYR A 115 -13.10 0.79 8.68
N SER A 116 -13.33 0.43 9.96
CA SER A 116 -13.60 -0.95 10.37
C SER A 116 -14.80 -1.52 9.62
N GLN A 117 -15.91 -0.79 9.57
CA GLN A 117 -17.11 -1.24 8.87
C GLN A 117 -16.97 -1.29 7.34
N ALA A 118 -16.15 -0.43 6.75
CA ALA A 118 -15.81 -0.52 5.34
C ALA A 118 -14.99 -1.80 5.05
N ILE A 119 -14.05 -2.16 5.94
CA ILE A 119 -13.28 -3.40 5.85
C ILE A 119 -14.15 -4.64 6.03
N GLU A 120 -15.10 -4.63 6.97
CA GLU A 120 -16.07 -5.71 7.14
C GLU A 120 -16.85 -6.00 5.85
N ARG A 121 -17.27 -4.94 5.16
CA ARG A 121 -18.01 -5.04 3.90
C ARG A 121 -17.20 -5.68 2.78
N LEU A 122 -15.87 -5.51 2.76
CA LEU A 122 -15.01 -6.17 1.76
C LEU A 122 -15.08 -7.70 1.82
N GLY A 123 -15.35 -8.27 3.00
CA GLY A 123 -15.42 -9.71 3.22
C GLY A 123 -16.80 -10.33 2.95
N MET A 124 -17.82 -9.52 2.69
CA MET A 124 -19.17 -10.02 2.45
C MET A 124 -19.31 -10.52 0.99
N PRO A 125 -19.96 -11.68 0.74
CA PRO A 125 -20.25 -12.11 -0.62
C PRO A 125 -21.15 -11.07 -1.29
N THR A 126 -20.66 -10.45 -2.36
CA THR A 126 -21.48 -9.57 -3.20
C THR A 126 -22.62 -10.40 -3.79
N HIS A 127 -23.83 -10.28 -3.24
CA HIS A 127 -25.04 -10.73 -3.94
C HIS A 127 -25.14 -9.94 -5.26
N GLU A 128 -25.61 -10.61 -6.32
CA GLU A 128 -25.53 -10.25 -7.76
C GLU A 128 -26.05 -8.84 -8.17
N THR A 129 -26.44 -7.99 -7.23
CA THR A 129 -26.86 -6.60 -7.45
C THR A 129 -26.01 -5.54 -6.74
N GLN A 130 -25.06 -5.94 -5.90
CA GLN A 130 -24.07 -5.03 -5.27
C GLN A 130 -22.72 -5.32 -5.88
N TYR A 131 -22.42 -4.69 -7.01
CA TYR A 131 -21.01 -4.47 -7.37
C TYR A 131 -20.36 -3.82 -6.14
N LEU A 132 -19.20 -4.32 -5.69
CA LEU A 132 -18.32 -3.56 -4.78
C LEU A 132 -18.34 -2.12 -5.30
N SER A 133 -18.76 -1.20 -4.44
CA SER A 133 -18.96 0.18 -4.88
C SER A 133 -17.63 0.64 -5.49
N GLU A 134 -17.64 1.42 -6.59
CA GLU A 134 -16.37 1.94 -7.16
C GLU A 134 -15.53 2.66 -6.09
N PHE A 135 -16.19 3.14 -5.02
CA PHE A 135 -15.63 3.75 -3.84
C PHE A 135 -14.92 2.78 -2.87
N ASP A 136 -15.31 1.50 -2.80
CA ASP A 136 -14.60 0.49 -2.00
C ASP A 136 -13.17 0.26 -2.52
N GLN A 137 -12.95 0.52 -3.81
CA GLN A 137 -11.62 0.48 -4.43
C GLN A 137 -10.70 1.63 -3.97
N LEU A 138 -11.26 2.67 -3.35
CA LEU A 138 -10.51 3.81 -2.81
C LEU A 138 -10.03 3.56 -1.37
N LEU A 139 -10.67 2.66 -0.63
CA LEU A 139 -10.29 2.30 0.73
C LEU A 139 -8.81 1.86 0.84
N PRO A 140 -8.28 0.95 -0.02
CA PRO A 140 -6.86 0.62 0.00
C PRO A 140 -5.95 1.85 -0.13
N LYS A 141 -6.32 2.85 -0.95
CA LYS A 141 -5.51 4.08 -1.12
C LYS A 141 -5.44 4.91 0.15
N HIS A 142 -6.54 5.00 0.90
CA HIS A 142 -6.55 5.66 2.21
C HIS A 142 -5.67 4.91 3.19
N LEU A 143 -5.83 3.58 3.29
CA LEU A 143 -5.02 2.75 4.20
C LEU A 143 -3.52 2.83 3.86
N ILE A 144 -3.15 2.84 2.57
CA ILE A 144 -1.75 3.03 2.14
C ILE A 144 -1.20 4.34 2.68
N GLN A 145 -1.94 5.44 2.51
CA GLN A 145 -1.48 6.76 2.94
C GLN A 145 -1.37 6.86 4.46
N LEU A 146 -2.36 6.35 5.20
CA LEU A 146 -2.33 6.34 6.66
C LEU A 146 -1.16 5.50 7.19
N TYR A 147 -0.89 4.35 6.56
CA TYR A 147 0.27 3.53 6.90
C TYR A 147 1.60 4.19 6.51
N TRP A 148 1.65 4.84 5.36
CA TRP A 148 2.82 5.60 4.90
C TRP A 148 3.17 6.73 5.86
N ASN A 149 2.17 7.41 6.42
CA ASN A 149 2.34 8.50 7.37
C ASN A 149 2.55 8.02 8.82
N GLY A 150 2.22 6.76 9.14
CA GLY A 150 2.40 6.18 10.47
C GLY A 150 1.18 6.27 11.40
N GLU A 151 0.02 6.61 10.86
CA GLU A 151 -1.24 6.68 11.61
C GLU A 151 -1.91 5.30 11.76
N LEU A 152 -1.63 4.43 10.79
CA LEU A 152 -2.08 3.04 10.77
C LEU A 152 -0.88 2.13 11.04
N GLU A 153 -1.01 1.24 12.01
CA GLU A 153 0.06 0.35 12.45
C GLU A 153 -0.45 -1.08 12.66
N LEU A 154 0.46 -2.05 12.56
CA LEU A 154 0.19 -3.43 12.96
C LEU A 154 0.16 -3.52 14.50
N GLY A 155 -0.74 -4.33 15.03
CA GLY A 155 -0.94 -4.54 16.47
C GLY A 155 -1.68 -3.40 17.15
N ALA A 156 -2.26 -2.47 16.38
CA ALA A 156 -3.12 -1.43 16.93
C ALA A 156 -4.36 -2.06 17.61
N PRO A 157 -4.93 -1.44 18.66
CA PRO A 157 -6.06 -2.02 19.40
C PRO A 157 -7.29 -2.37 18.55
N ASP A 158 -7.49 -1.68 17.43
CA ASP A 158 -8.61 -1.90 16.50
C ASP A 158 -8.31 -2.91 15.39
N LEU A 159 -7.05 -3.36 15.26
CA LEU A 159 -6.60 -4.36 14.29
C LEU A 159 -7.09 -4.07 12.86
N LEU A 160 -7.19 -2.79 12.49
CA LEU A 160 -7.75 -2.37 11.19
C LEU A 160 -6.96 -2.97 10.03
N LEU A 161 -5.63 -2.93 10.11
CA LEU A 161 -4.78 -3.41 9.03
C LEU A 161 -4.84 -4.94 8.89
N GLU A 162 -4.84 -5.65 10.01
CA GLU A 162 -4.98 -7.11 10.05
C GLU A 162 -6.34 -7.54 9.50
N SER A 163 -7.42 -6.88 9.93
CA SER A 163 -8.77 -7.12 9.44
C SER A 163 -8.87 -6.90 7.92
N PHE A 164 -8.16 -5.89 7.39
CA PHE A 164 -8.07 -5.67 5.95
C PHE A 164 -7.42 -6.86 5.24
N PHE A 165 -6.27 -7.36 5.71
CA PHE A 165 -5.62 -8.51 5.08
C PHE A 165 -6.40 -9.82 5.22
N GLU A 166 -7.22 -9.95 6.27
CA GLU A 166 -8.10 -11.10 6.49
C GLU A 166 -9.29 -11.09 5.52
N LYS A 167 -9.95 -9.93 5.35
CA LYS A 167 -11.26 -9.83 4.68
C LYS A 167 -11.17 -9.36 3.24
N ALA A 168 -10.15 -8.59 2.88
CA ALA A 168 -10.06 -8.03 1.54
C ALA A 168 -9.79 -9.12 0.49
N PRO A 169 -10.47 -9.05 -0.66
CA PRO A 169 -10.13 -9.85 -1.83
C PRO A 169 -8.64 -9.77 -2.19
N GLU A 170 -8.10 -10.85 -2.77
CA GLU A 170 -6.68 -10.93 -3.15
C GLU A 170 -6.23 -9.73 -3.99
N LEU A 171 -7.07 -9.28 -4.94
CA LEU A 171 -6.80 -8.12 -5.78
C LEU A 171 -6.51 -6.83 -4.98
N TYR A 172 -7.24 -6.59 -3.89
CA TYR A 172 -7.03 -5.39 -3.07
C TYR A 172 -5.78 -5.50 -2.21
N ARG A 173 -5.46 -6.70 -1.71
CA ARG A 173 -4.20 -6.95 -0.98
C ARG A 173 -2.99 -6.82 -1.90
N GLU A 174 -3.08 -7.34 -3.13
CA GLU A 174 -2.06 -7.15 -4.17
C GLU A 174 -1.87 -5.67 -4.48
N CYS A 175 -2.96 -4.93 -4.77
CA CYS A 175 -2.89 -3.50 -5.02
C CYS A 175 -2.26 -2.75 -3.84
N PHE A 176 -2.63 -3.09 -2.61
CA PHE A 176 -2.08 -2.50 -1.40
C PHE A 176 -0.55 -2.67 -1.32
N MET A 177 -0.06 -3.91 -1.43
CA MET A 177 1.38 -4.19 -1.41
C MET A 177 2.12 -3.58 -2.61
N ARG A 178 1.55 -3.64 -3.81
CA ARG A 178 2.15 -3.08 -5.04
C ARG A 178 2.37 -1.57 -4.96
N ASN A 179 1.44 -0.84 -4.34
CA ASN A 179 1.52 0.62 -4.25
C ASN A 179 2.73 1.09 -3.41
N PHE A 180 3.10 0.38 -2.34
CA PHE A 180 4.31 0.74 -1.59
C PHE A 180 5.57 0.61 -2.42
N GLY A 181 5.72 -0.46 -3.21
CA GLY A 181 6.85 -0.59 -4.14
C GLY A 181 6.89 0.52 -5.19
N TRP A 182 5.73 0.90 -5.72
CA TRP A 182 5.62 2.04 -6.64
C TRP A 182 6.01 3.37 -5.98
N LEU A 183 5.50 3.65 -4.77
CA LEU A 183 5.80 4.85 -3.99
C LEU A 183 7.29 4.93 -3.64
N LEU A 184 7.91 3.83 -3.20
CA LEU A 184 9.35 3.80 -2.91
C LEU A 184 10.23 4.12 -4.14
N SER A 185 9.76 3.75 -5.33
CA SER A 185 10.48 3.94 -6.58
C SER A 185 10.28 5.33 -7.19
N HIS A 186 9.11 5.96 -6.99
CA HIS A 186 8.73 7.21 -7.66
C HIS A 186 8.65 8.42 -6.73
N ASN A 187 8.60 8.24 -5.41
CA ASN A 187 8.57 9.35 -4.48
C ASN A 187 9.98 9.96 -4.37
N GLN A 188 10.09 11.24 -4.73
CA GLN A 188 11.34 12.00 -4.67
C GLN A 188 11.71 12.43 -3.24
N SER A 189 10.75 12.34 -2.30
CA SER A 189 10.99 12.67 -0.90
C SER A 189 11.94 11.66 -0.26
N GLU A 190 12.76 12.14 0.68
CA GLU A 190 13.67 11.28 1.43
C GLU A 190 12.86 10.26 2.25
N VAL A 191 13.05 8.98 1.93
CA VAL A 191 12.40 7.87 2.64
C VAL A 191 13.13 7.70 3.96
N THR A 192 12.44 7.92 5.08
CA THR A 192 13.07 7.86 6.40
C THR A 192 13.36 6.40 6.81
N PRO A 193 14.39 6.15 7.66
CA PRO A 193 14.66 4.82 8.19
C PRO A 193 13.47 4.20 8.94
N GLU A 194 12.69 5.02 9.65
CA GLU A 194 11.51 4.58 10.40
C GLU A 194 10.41 4.05 9.48
N LEU A 195 10.20 4.70 8.33
CA LEU A 195 9.27 4.24 7.32
C LEU A 195 9.74 2.91 6.69
N LEU A 196 11.04 2.78 6.41
CA LEU A 196 11.59 1.52 5.90
C LEU A 196 11.39 0.39 6.91
N GLU A 197 11.73 0.61 8.18
CA GLU A 197 11.54 -0.40 9.23
C GLU A 197 10.06 -0.80 9.37
N ARG A 198 9.14 0.17 9.30
CA ARG A 198 7.70 -0.10 9.32
C ARG A 198 7.28 -0.96 8.13
N LEU A 199 7.71 -0.64 6.91
CA LEU A 199 7.44 -1.43 5.72
C LEU A 199 8.05 -2.84 5.78
N GLN A 200 9.25 -2.99 6.35
CA GLN A 200 9.87 -4.30 6.58
C GLN A 200 9.02 -5.15 7.54
N ARG A 201 8.56 -4.57 8.65
CA ARG A 201 7.67 -5.25 9.61
C ARG A 201 6.36 -5.69 8.95
N LEU A 202 5.76 -4.85 8.11
CA LEU A 202 4.56 -5.21 7.33
C LEU A 202 4.80 -6.44 6.47
N TRP A 203 5.89 -6.41 5.73
CA TRP A 203 6.27 -7.47 4.81
C TRP A 203 6.51 -8.80 5.54
N GLU A 204 7.32 -8.77 6.60
CA GLU A 204 7.68 -9.94 7.39
C GLU A 204 6.46 -10.54 8.12
N TRP A 205 5.62 -9.69 8.72
CA TRP A 205 4.36 -10.12 9.30
C TRP A 205 3.51 -10.85 8.27
N ARG A 206 3.37 -10.29 7.07
CA ARG A 206 2.54 -10.88 6.03
C ARG A 206 3.09 -12.21 5.52
N ILE A 207 4.39 -12.30 5.26
CA ILE A 207 5.03 -13.57 4.90
C ILE A 207 4.86 -14.61 6.02
N GLY A 208 5.03 -14.21 7.29
CA GLY A 208 4.84 -15.09 8.43
C GLY A 208 3.42 -15.66 8.52
N MET A 209 2.41 -14.83 8.21
CA MET A 209 1.01 -15.28 8.12
C MET A 209 0.80 -16.30 7.00
N ILE A 210 1.48 -16.15 5.86
CA ILE A 210 1.39 -17.11 4.74
C ILE A 210 2.02 -18.44 5.13
N TYR A 211 3.18 -18.44 5.80
CA TYR A 211 3.81 -19.67 6.30
C TYR A 211 2.98 -20.40 7.36
N SER A 212 2.29 -19.63 8.22
CA SER A 212 1.45 -20.18 9.29
C SER A 212 0.08 -20.64 8.79
N SER A 213 -0.31 -20.19 7.59
CA SER A 213 -1.60 -20.55 7.01
C SER A 213 -1.56 -21.96 6.42
N SER A 214 -2.48 -22.81 6.87
CA SER A 214 -2.76 -24.12 6.27
C SER A 214 -3.62 -24.03 5.00
N ALA A 215 -3.76 -22.83 4.41
CA ALA A 215 -4.59 -22.62 3.23
C ALA A 215 -4.06 -23.40 2.02
N SER A 216 -4.99 -23.94 1.22
CA SER A 216 -4.67 -24.70 0.00
C SER A 216 -4.10 -23.85 -1.14
N ALA A 217 -4.32 -22.54 -1.11
CA ALA A 217 -3.85 -21.60 -2.12
C ALA A 217 -3.06 -20.46 -1.46
N ILE A 218 -1.77 -20.39 -1.79
CA ILE A 218 -0.89 -19.28 -1.42
C ILE A 218 -1.31 -18.04 -2.24
N PRO A 219 -1.45 -16.84 -1.65
CA PRO A 219 -1.78 -15.61 -2.38
C PRO A 219 -0.56 -15.17 -3.20
N THR A 220 -0.31 -15.84 -4.31
CA THR A 220 0.93 -15.66 -5.10
C THR A 220 0.99 -14.32 -5.80
N SER A 221 -0.14 -13.69 -6.14
CA SER A 221 -0.15 -12.38 -6.79
C SER A 221 0.41 -11.29 -5.86
N GLU A 222 -0.01 -11.32 -4.60
CA GLU A 222 0.44 -10.42 -3.54
C GLU A 222 1.96 -10.52 -3.32
N LEU A 223 2.49 -11.74 -3.19
CA LEU A 223 3.93 -11.97 -2.98
C LEU A 223 4.79 -11.47 -4.14
N LYS A 224 4.33 -11.64 -5.38
CA LYS A 224 5.06 -11.20 -6.57
C LYS A 224 5.31 -9.71 -6.59
N THR A 225 4.50 -8.90 -5.89
CA THR A 225 4.67 -7.44 -5.82
C THR A 225 5.99 -7.01 -5.20
N PHE A 226 6.67 -7.88 -4.45
CA PHE A 226 7.98 -7.60 -3.86
C PHE A 226 9.04 -7.23 -4.87
N GLY A 227 8.91 -7.65 -6.13
CA GLY A 227 9.84 -7.25 -7.17
C GLY A 227 10.02 -5.73 -7.25
N LEU A 228 8.92 -4.97 -7.12
CA LEU A 228 8.95 -3.50 -7.09
C LEU A 228 9.57 -2.93 -5.81
N TRP A 229 9.42 -3.62 -4.69
CA TRP A 229 10.05 -3.21 -3.42
C TRP A 229 11.56 -3.41 -3.50
N PHE A 230 11.98 -4.56 -4.05
CA PHE A 230 13.37 -4.92 -4.24
C PHE A 230 14.07 -3.96 -5.22
N THR A 231 13.44 -3.65 -6.35
CA THR A 231 14.02 -2.75 -7.37
C THR A 231 14.03 -1.28 -6.97
N SER A 232 13.29 -0.88 -5.92
CA SER A 232 13.37 0.48 -5.36
C SER A 232 14.76 0.84 -4.85
N GLY A 233 15.57 -0.16 -4.47
CA GLY A 233 16.91 0.02 -3.92
C GLY A 233 16.99 0.78 -2.60
N LYS A 234 15.86 0.93 -1.88
CA LYS A 234 15.78 1.66 -0.61
C LYS A 234 16.14 0.80 0.60
N PHE A 235 15.97 -0.51 0.51
CA PHE A 235 16.22 -1.44 1.61
C PHE A 235 17.67 -1.94 1.62
N GLU A 236 18.14 -2.41 2.78
CA GLU A 236 19.44 -3.08 2.87
C GLU A 236 19.48 -4.30 1.95
N ASN A 237 20.52 -4.39 1.11
CA ASN A 237 20.65 -5.44 0.09
C ASN A 237 20.54 -6.86 0.65
N LYS A 238 21.11 -7.14 1.84
CA LYS A 238 21.03 -8.48 2.46
C LYS A 238 19.60 -8.85 2.83
N TRP A 239 18.90 -7.94 3.51
CA TRP A 239 17.49 -8.14 3.87
C TRP A 239 16.64 -8.29 2.61
N ALA A 240 16.77 -7.38 1.66
CA ALA A 240 15.96 -7.35 0.44
C ALA A 240 16.14 -8.63 -0.39
N SER A 241 17.38 -9.11 -0.55
CA SER A 241 17.63 -10.37 -1.25
C SER A 241 17.15 -11.60 -0.49
N ALA A 242 17.20 -11.59 0.85
CA ALA A 242 16.61 -12.67 1.66
C ALA A 242 15.09 -12.77 1.41
N GLN A 243 14.38 -11.64 1.45
CA GLN A 243 12.95 -11.61 1.18
C GLN A 243 12.60 -12.00 -0.27
N LEU A 244 13.40 -11.55 -1.25
CA LEU A 244 13.23 -11.96 -2.65
C LEU A 244 13.37 -13.47 -2.83
N MET A 245 14.31 -14.11 -2.14
CA MET A 245 14.43 -15.58 -2.16
C MET A 245 13.18 -16.26 -1.62
N GLU A 246 12.60 -15.76 -0.52
CA GLU A 246 11.36 -16.34 0.04
C GLU A 246 10.20 -16.22 -0.95
N VAL A 247 10.04 -15.06 -1.59
CA VAL A 247 9.05 -14.87 -2.66
C VAL A 247 9.26 -15.88 -3.78
N LEU A 248 10.46 -15.93 -4.36
CA LEU A 248 10.77 -16.84 -5.47
C LEU A 248 10.58 -18.32 -5.11
N LYS A 249 10.81 -18.72 -3.85
CA LYS A 249 10.52 -20.08 -3.39
C LYS A 249 9.03 -20.38 -3.39
N LEU A 250 8.20 -19.45 -2.91
CA LEU A 250 6.75 -19.59 -2.72
C LEU A 250 5.97 -19.40 -4.03
N SER A 251 6.21 -18.33 -4.77
CA SER A 251 5.45 -17.95 -5.98
C SER A 251 6.06 -18.47 -7.27
N LYS A 252 7.33 -18.91 -7.26
CA LYS A 252 8.12 -19.32 -8.46
C LYS A 252 8.24 -18.26 -9.56
N ASP A 253 7.93 -17.01 -9.21
CA ASP A 253 7.80 -15.90 -10.14
C ASP A 253 7.78 -14.58 -9.35
N VAL A 254 8.06 -13.45 -10.01
CA VAL A 254 8.07 -12.13 -9.38
C VAL A 254 7.60 -11.08 -10.39
N ASN A 255 6.94 -10.02 -9.92
CA ASN A 255 6.61 -8.89 -10.78
C ASN A 255 7.89 -8.11 -11.11
N ASP A 256 7.89 -7.43 -12.25
CA ASP A 256 9.02 -6.60 -12.68
C ASP A 256 10.35 -7.38 -12.81
N ASP A 257 10.24 -8.64 -13.24
CA ASP A 257 11.31 -9.65 -13.29
C ASP A 257 12.59 -9.18 -14.01
N ARG A 258 12.46 -8.42 -15.10
CA ARG A 258 13.60 -7.77 -15.78
C ARG A 258 14.35 -6.79 -14.89
N ASN A 259 13.64 -5.85 -14.27
CA ASN A 259 14.28 -4.87 -13.39
C ASN A 259 14.85 -5.54 -12.14
N VAL A 260 14.21 -6.59 -11.63
CA VAL A 260 14.75 -7.41 -10.54
C VAL A 260 16.09 -8.00 -10.93
N LEU A 261 16.21 -8.55 -12.14
CA LEU A 261 17.46 -9.13 -12.63
C LEU A 261 18.55 -8.07 -12.85
N CYS A 262 18.22 -6.93 -13.45
CA CYS A 262 19.14 -5.80 -13.61
C CYS A 262 19.59 -5.22 -12.25
N TYR A 263 18.71 -5.18 -11.25
CA TYR A 263 19.08 -4.73 -9.91
C TYR A 263 19.94 -5.76 -9.18
N LEU A 264 19.65 -7.06 -9.32
CA LEU A 264 20.50 -8.15 -8.82
C LEU A 264 21.91 -8.08 -9.39
N GLU A 265 22.07 -7.78 -10.67
CA GLU A 265 23.37 -7.57 -11.31
C GLU A 265 24.15 -6.44 -10.61
N LYS A 266 23.51 -5.28 -10.39
CA LYS A 266 24.14 -4.12 -9.75
C LYS A 266 24.67 -4.42 -8.36
N ILE A 267 23.94 -5.24 -7.58
CA ILE A 267 24.30 -5.56 -6.20
C ILE A 267 25.11 -6.86 -6.07
N ALA A 268 25.28 -7.63 -7.15
CA ALA A 268 25.94 -8.93 -7.14
C ALA A 268 27.38 -8.88 -6.60
N PHE A 269 28.11 -7.79 -6.85
CA PHE A 269 29.46 -7.64 -6.29
C PHE A 269 29.46 -7.54 -4.77
N SER A 270 28.42 -6.93 -4.19
CA SER A 270 28.31 -6.73 -2.73
C SER A 270 27.74 -7.96 -2.02
N ILE A 271 26.87 -8.72 -2.68
CA ILE A 271 26.17 -9.88 -2.12
C ILE A 271 26.15 -11.08 -3.11
N PRO A 272 27.32 -11.59 -3.53
CA PRO A 272 27.41 -12.56 -4.63
C PRO A 272 26.70 -13.88 -4.30
N ARG A 273 26.69 -14.29 -3.03
CA ARG A 273 26.05 -15.53 -2.57
C ARG A 273 24.52 -15.46 -2.69
N GLU A 274 23.93 -14.35 -2.29
CA GLU A 274 22.49 -14.12 -2.38
C GLU A 274 22.07 -13.94 -3.84
N ALA A 275 22.85 -13.18 -4.62
CA ALA A 275 22.57 -12.93 -6.03
C ALA A 275 22.51 -14.23 -6.86
N ILE A 276 23.48 -15.14 -6.67
CA ILE A 276 23.47 -16.42 -7.42
C ILE A 276 22.30 -17.32 -7.04
N LYS A 277 21.89 -17.32 -5.76
CA LYS A 277 20.73 -18.09 -5.28
C LYS A 277 19.44 -17.55 -5.87
N CYS A 278 19.25 -16.22 -5.87
CA CYS A 278 18.11 -15.58 -6.51
C CYS A 278 18.06 -15.91 -8.01
N LEU A 279 19.19 -15.79 -8.72
CA LEU A 279 19.26 -16.14 -10.14
C LEU A 279 18.90 -17.61 -10.38
N GLY A 280 19.36 -18.52 -9.52
CA GLY A 280 19.01 -19.93 -9.60
C GLY A 280 17.51 -20.18 -9.45
N LEU A 281 16.86 -19.52 -8.50
CA LEU A 281 15.41 -19.61 -8.30
C LEU A 281 14.62 -19.01 -9.47
N ILE A 282 15.07 -17.86 -10.00
CA ILE A 282 14.49 -17.24 -11.20
C ILE A 282 14.60 -18.18 -12.40
N ALA A 283 15.75 -18.84 -12.56
CA ALA A 283 15.98 -19.79 -13.64
C ALA A 283 15.09 -21.04 -13.57
N ASP A 284 14.63 -21.40 -12.38
CA ASP A 284 13.68 -22.48 -12.14
C ASP A 284 12.20 -22.05 -12.23
N GLY A 285 11.95 -20.74 -12.36
CA GLY A 285 10.62 -20.16 -12.49
C GLY A 285 9.94 -20.41 -13.84
N SER A 286 8.64 -20.20 -13.89
CA SER A 286 7.82 -20.46 -15.09
C SER A 286 8.17 -19.59 -16.29
N ARG A 287 8.68 -18.37 -16.06
CA ARG A 287 9.09 -17.40 -17.08
C ARG A 287 10.58 -17.40 -17.40
N ALA A 288 11.35 -18.28 -16.77
CA ALA A 288 12.81 -18.36 -16.87
C ALA A 288 13.32 -18.29 -18.31
N LYS A 289 12.66 -18.98 -19.24
CA LYS A 289 13.10 -19.05 -20.64
C LYS A 289 13.10 -17.71 -21.35
N TRP A 290 12.07 -16.90 -21.14
CA TRP A 290 11.97 -15.59 -21.76
C TRP A 290 12.89 -14.58 -21.10
N LEU A 291 12.98 -14.63 -19.77
CA LEU A 291 13.78 -13.69 -19.00
C LEU A 291 15.28 -13.90 -19.19
N ILE A 292 15.76 -15.15 -19.10
CA ILE A 292 17.19 -15.47 -19.28
C ILE A 292 17.66 -15.17 -20.69
N TYR A 293 16.79 -15.39 -21.69
CA TYR A 293 17.12 -15.06 -23.08
C TYR A 293 17.12 -13.55 -23.33
N GLY A 294 16.16 -12.82 -22.75
CA GLY A 294 16.04 -11.36 -22.91
C GLY A 294 17.11 -10.57 -22.16
N GLU A 295 17.49 -11.02 -20.97
CA GLU A 295 18.44 -10.35 -20.07
C GLU A 295 19.68 -11.23 -19.83
N GLN A 296 20.24 -11.70 -20.95
CA GLN A 296 21.38 -12.60 -20.95
C GLN A 296 22.63 -11.95 -20.36
N GLU A 297 22.85 -10.65 -20.62
CA GLU A 297 24.00 -9.89 -20.12
C GLU A 297 24.01 -9.85 -18.60
N SER A 298 22.90 -9.48 -17.97
CA SER A 298 22.77 -9.44 -16.51
C SER A 298 22.96 -10.81 -15.87
N SER A 299 22.38 -11.85 -16.47
CA SER A 299 22.58 -13.24 -16.02
C SER A 299 24.07 -13.64 -16.07
N ARG A 300 24.78 -13.31 -17.16
CA ARG A 300 26.21 -13.58 -17.31
C ARG A 300 27.05 -12.79 -16.31
N ALA A 301 26.71 -11.52 -16.07
CA ALA A 301 27.43 -10.66 -15.13
C ALA A 301 27.33 -11.20 -13.69
N ILE A 302 26.14 -11.63 -13.26
CA ILE A 302 25.94 -12.26 -11.95
C ILE A 302 26.75 -13.57 -11.83
N LEU A 303 26.69 -14.43 -12.86
CA LEU A 303 27.44 -15.70 -12.88
C LEU A 303 28.95 -15.46 -12.83
N SER A 304 29.45 -14.51 -13.62
CA SER A 304 30.88 -14.16 -13.66
C SER A 304 31.36 -13.61 -12.32
N THR A 305 30.58 -12.71 -11.71
CA THR A 305 30.87 -12.16 -10.38
C THR A 305 30.92 -13.27 -9.32
N SER A 306 29.99 -14.22 -9.41
CA SER A 306 29.91 -15.35 -8.48
C SER A 306 31.08 -16.33 -8.64
N LEU A 307 31.54 -16.57 -9.87
CA LEU A 307 32.73 -17.39 -10.16
C LEU A 307 34.03 -16.75 -9.65
N GLN A 308 34.10 -15.42 -9.64
CA GLN A 308 35.24 -14.66 -9.13
C GLN A 308 35.18 -14.41 -7.62
N SER A 309 34.08 -14.82 -6.95
CA SER A 309 33.92 -14.68 -5.50
C SER A 309 35.02 -15.44 -4.75
N GLY A 310 35.47 -14.88 -3.63
CA GLY A 310 36.40 -15.56 -2.72
C GLY A 310 35.77 -16.76 -2.00
N ASP A 311 34.45 -16.82 -1.91
CA ASP A 311 33.69 -17.89 -1.26
C ASP A 311 33.52 -19.11 -2.16
N GLU A 312 34.03 -20.26 -1.69
CA GLU A 312 33.99 -21.52 -2.44
C GLU A 312 32.56 -22.02 -2.70
N GLU A 313 31.65 -21.82 -1.75
CA GLU A 313 30.26 -22.26 -1.91
C GLU A 313 29.53 -21.42 -2.97
N THR A 314 29.83 -20.12 -3.04
CA THR A 314 29.33 -19.24 -4.10
C THR A 314 29.84 -19.65 -5.48
N ARG A 315 31.12 -20.00 -5.60
CA ARG A 315 31.71 -20.50 -6.87
C ARG A 315 31.06 -21.80 -7.32
N LYS A 316 30.88 -22.77 -6.42
CA LYS A 316 30.20 -24.04 -6.72
C LYS A 316 28.76 -23.82 -7.18
N ALA A 317 28.00 -22.98 -6.46
CA ALA A 317 26.62 -22.66 -6.84
C ALA A 317 26.53 -22.04 -8.25
N ALA A 318 27.51 -21.21 -8.63
CA ALA A 318 27.60 -20.64 -9.97
C ALA A 318 27.86 -21.71 -11.03
N ILE A 319 28.81 -22.62 -10.80
CA ILE A 319 29.11 -23.74 -11.72
C ILE A 319 27.88 -24.64 -11.88
N GLU A 320 27.22 -25.02 -10.78
CA GLU A 320 25.99 -25.83 -10.82
C GLU A 320 24.88 -25.14 -11.61
N LEU A 321 24.68 -23.84 -11.41
CA LEU A 321 23.69 -23.09 -12.17
C LEU A 321 24.03 -23.03 -13.66
N ILE A 322 25.29 -22.81 -14.04
CA ILE A 322 25.72 -22.85 -15.44
C ILE A 322 25.41 -24.23 -16.05
N ASN A 323 25.77 -25.31 -15.37
CA ASN A 323 25.51 -26.67 -15.84
C ASN A 323 24.01 -26.93 -16.02
N ARG A 324 23.16 -26.46 -15.10
CA ARG A 324 21.70 -26.54 -15.23
C ARG A 324 21.17 -25.73 -16.42
N LEU A 325 21.71 -24.54 -16.67
CA LEU A 325 21.35 -23.72 -17.83
C LEU A 325 21.77 -24.39 -19.13
N LEU A 326 22.96 -24.98 -19.19
CA LEU A 326 23.42 -25.76 -20.35
C LEU A 326 22.52 -26.97 -20.63
N ALA A 327 22.13 -27.70 -19.60
CA ALA A 327 21.19 -28.82 -19.72
C ALA A 327 19.80 -28.40 -20.24
N ARG A 328 19.43 -27.13 -20.06
CA ARG A 328 18.19 -26.52 -20.60
C ARG A 328 18.37 -25.89 -21.99
N ASN A 329 19.48 -26.18 -22.68
CA ASN A 329 19.87 -25.67 -24.00
C ASN A 329 20.25 -24.19 -24.07
N TYR A 330 20.67 -23.56 -22.97
CA TYR A 330 21.26 -22.21 -23.00
C TYR A 330 22.77 -22.29 -23.24
N ALA A 331 23.18 -22.66 -24.45
CA ALA A 331 24.57 -22.97 -24.80
C ALA A 331 25.56 -21.81 -24.56
N ASP A 332 25.09 -20.57 -24.66
CA ASP A 332 25.95 -19.38 -24.58
C ASP A 332 26.67 -19.22 -23.23
N PHE A 333 26.11 -19.77 -22.14
CA PHE A 333 26.73 -19.73 -20.81
C PHE A 333 27.95 -20.63 -20.67
N ARG A 334 28.21 -21.52 -21.65
CA ARG A 334 29.36 -22.46 -21.64
C ARG A 334 30.68 -21.72 -21.58
N ASN A 335 30.75 -20.55 -22.22
CA ASN A 335 31.96 -19.73 -22.31
C ASN A 335 32.40 -19.14 -20.95
N LEU A 336 31.57 -19.26 -19.90
CA LEU A 336 31.91 -18.83 -18.55
C LEU A 336 32.67 -19.88 -17.74
N LEU A 337 32.61 -21.16 -18.13
CA LEU A 337 33.39 -22.21 -17.47
C LEU A 337 34.82 -22.23 -18.03
N PRO A 338 35.85 -22.34 -17.17
CA PRO A 338 37.21 -22.58 -17.64
C PRO A 338 37.25 -23.92 -18.40
N ASN A 339 37.97 -23.93 -19.53
CA ASN A 339 38.14 -25.11 -20.39
C ASN A 339 38.63 -26.31 -19.55
N GLY A 340 37.73 -27.25 -19.21
CA GLY A 340 38.07 -28.44 -18.43
C GLY A 340 37.01 -28.92 -17.42
N VAL A 341 35.94 -28.15 -17.18
CA VAL A 341 34.80 -28.61 -16.37
C VAL A 341 33.62 -28.87 -17.30
N ALA A 342 33.51 -30.09 -17.80
CA ALA A 342 32.38 -30.60 -18.59
C ALA A 342 31.94 -31.95 -18.03
#